data_AF-A0A9J6GSR5-F1
#
_entry.id   AF-A0A9J6GSR5-F1
#
_cell.length_a   1.000
_cell.length_b   1.000
_cell.length_c   1.000
_cell.angle_alpha   90.00
_cell.angle_beta   90.00
_cell.angle_gamma   90.00
#
_symmetry.space_group_name_H-M   'P 1'
#
loop_
_entity.id
_entity.type
_entity.pdbx_description
1 polymer ?
#
loop_
_entity_poly.entity_id
_entity_poly.type
_entity_poly.pdbx_seq_one_letter_code
_entity_poly.pdbx_strand_id
1 'polypeptide(L)'
;MRRVADAYRFVLVELSPDCFESAYDVIYEAFKHDIVPVVLAPPDVTLDVPPNSVVNSAELQQPGQLAAFLRVLMADASKYESFFAWKRTYHVANLEELMCPLCVALLEQPMRPGDRLDLKEWHMRRASSPADKPLYGVDGSFEEIENEYGETQD
;
A
#
# COMPACT_ATOMS: atom_id res chain seq x y z
N MET A 1 9.19 -1.80 -12.62
CA MET A 1 9.89 -3.11 -12.78
C MET A 1 10.48 -3.43 -14.15
N ARG A 2 10.39 -2.56 -15.17
CA ARG A 2 10.75 -2.92 -16.56
C ARG A 2 12.12 -3.60 -16.76
N ARG A 3 13.20 -3.06 -16.18
CA ARG A 3 14.55 -3.68 -16.27
C ARG A 3 14.67 -5.03 -15.55
N VAL A 4 13.84 -5.25 -14.53
CA VAL A 4 13.80 -6.53 -13.78
C VAL A 4 13.10 -7.58 -14.61
N ALA A 5 12.03 -7.23 -15.31
CA ALA A 5 11.28 -8.14 -16.18
C ALA A 5 12.12 -8.70 -17.33
N ASP A 6 13.08 -7.91 -17.83
CA ASP A 6 13.97 -8.36 -18.90
C ASP A 6 14.94 -9.48 -18.46
N ALA A 7 15.20 -9.60 -17.15
CA ALA A 7 16.23 -10.50 -16.61
C ALA A 7 15.68 -11.57 -15.65
N TYR A 8 14.49 -11.37 -15.09
CA TYR A 8 13.93 -12.22 -14.03
C TYR A 8 12.50 -12.64 -14.34
N ARG A 9 12.17 -13.90 -14.02
CA ARG A 9 10.83 -14.49 -14.15
C ARG A 9 10.00 -14.44 -12.86
N PHE A 10 10.68 -14.29 -11.72
CA PHE A 10 10.04 -14.28 -10.42
C PHE A 10 10.49 -13.08 -9.62
N VAL A 11 9.60 -12.57 -8.78
CA VAL A 11 9.93 -11.61 -7.72
C VAL A 11 9.48 -12.22 -6.39
N LEU A 12 10.32 -12.15 -5.37
CA LEU A 12 9.93 -12.55 -4.02
C LEU A 12 9.26 -11.37 -3.34
N VAL A 13 8.09 -11.62 -2.75
CA VAL A 13 7.30 -10.62 -2.05
C VAL A 13 7.02 -11.13 -0.64
N GLU A 14 7.54 -10.45 0.36
CA GLU A 14 7.22 -10.78 1.75
C GLU A 14 5.91 -10.13 2.15
N LEU A 15 5.01 -10.92 2.74
CA LEU A 15 3.75 -10.45 3.24
C LEU A 15 3.83 -10.32 4.76
N SER A 16 4.15 -9.11 5.24
CA SER A 16 4.14 -8.78 6.66
C SER A 16 3.00 -7.80 6.98
N PRO A 17 2.39 -7.89 8.17
CA PRO A 17 1.23 -7.07 8.53
C PRO A 17 1.51 -5.57 8.58
N ASP A 18 2.77 -5.18 8.82
CA ASP A 18 3.19 -3.78 8.86
C ASP A 18 3.34 -3.18 7.45
N CYS A 19 3.32 -4.01 6.39
CA CYS A 19 3.71 -3.64 5.03
C CYS A 19 2.76 -4.17 3.94
N PHE A 20 1.52 -4.53 4.27
CA PHE A 20 0.56 -5.07 3.31
C PHE A 20 0.43 -4.23 2.03
N GLU A 21 0.31 -2.90 2.16
CA GLU A 21 0.18 -2.00 0.99
C GLU A 21 1.40 -2.12 0.06
N SER A 22 2.61 -2.17 0.61
CA SER A 22 3.83 -2.33 -0.19
C SER A 22 3.96 -3.70 -0.87
N ALA A 23 3.43 -4.77 -0.27
CA ALA A 23 3.46 -6.10 -0.86
C ALA A 23 2.56 -6.17 -2.09
N TYR A 24 1.34 -5.63 -1.99
CA TYR A 24 0.39 -5.59 -3.11
C TYR A 24 0.88 -4.69 -4.24
N ASP A 25 1.53 -3.56 -3.94
CA ASP A 25 2.14 -2.71 -4.98
C ASP A 25 3.17 -3.47 -5.82
N VAL A 26 4.02 -4.28 -5.17
CA VAL A 26 5.01 -5.12 -5.87
C VAL A 26 4.33 -6.21 -6.70
N ILE A 27 3.27 -6.83 -6.18
CA ILE A 27 2.48 -7.85 -6.90
C ILE A 27 1.82 -7.23 -8.15
N TYR A 28 1.15 -6.10 -8.00
CA TYR A 28 0.47 -5.42 -9.11
C TYR A 28 1.46 -4.93 -10.17
N GLU A 29 2.60 -4.40 -9.74
CA GLU A 29 3.66 -4.03 -10.67
C GLU A 29 4.19 -5.28 -11.41
N ALA A 30 4.40 -6.41 -10.73
CA ALA A 30 4.84 -7.64 -11.38
C ALA A 30 3.84 -8.15 -12.44
N PHE A 31 2.54 -8.06 -12.16
CA PHE A 31 1.48 -8.42 -13.12
C PHE A 31 1.52 -7.60 -14.41
N LYS A 32 1.95 -6.34 -14.34
CA LYS A 32 2.12 -5.46 -15.52
C LYS A 32 3.29 -5.89 -16.41
N HIS A 33 4.26 -6.66 -15.89
CA HIS A 33 5.48 -7.02 -16.62
C HIS A 33 5.68 -8.54 -16.81
N ASP A 34 4.61 -9.34 -16.79
CA ASP A 34 4.67 -10.81 -17.01
C ASP A 34 5.64 -11.56 -16.08
N ILE A 35 5.79 -11.06 -14.85
CA ILE A 35 6.56 -11.68 -13.77
C ILE A 35 5.58 -12.41 -12.86
N VAL A 36 5.89 -13.65 -12.46
CA VAL A 36 5.11 -14.39 -11.45
C VAL A 36 5.58 -14.00 -10.05
N PRO A 37 4.72 -13.41 -9.19
CA PRO A 37 5.07 -13.12 -7.80
C PRO A 37 5.15 -14.39 -6.97
N VAL A 38 6.20 -14.51 -6.15
CA VAL A 38 6.37 -15.54 -5.14
C VAL A 38 6.12 -14.90 -3.78
N VAL A 39 4.94 -15.13 -3.23
CA VAL A 39 4.50 -14.49 -2.00
C VAL A 39 4.89 -15.35 -0.81
N LEU A 40 5.72 -14.78 0.07
CA LEU A 40 6.10 -15.34 1.34
C LEU A 40 5.05 -14.95 2.38
N ALA A 41 3.98 -15.74 2.45
CA ALA A 41 2.83 -15.48 3.30
C ALA A 41 2.77 -16.44 4.51
N PRO A 42 2.23 -15.98 5.65
CA PRO A 42 1.81 -16.87 6.72
C PRO A 42 0.70 -17.85 6.26
N PRO A 43 0.56 -19.04 6.88
CA PRO A 43 -0.36 -20.10 6.43
C PRO A 43 -1.84 -19.70 6.33
N ASP A 44 -2.28 -18.78 7.18
CA ASP A 44 -3.69 -18.43 7.34
C ASP A 44 -4.07 -17.12 6.63
N VAL A 45 -3.21 -16.61 5.75
CA VAL A 45 -3.48 -15.36 5.01
C VAL A 45 -4.04 -15.67 3.64
N THR A 46 -5.22 -15.11 3.36
CA THR A 46 -5.81 -15.12 2.02
C THR A 46 -5.31 -13.91 1.23
N LEU A 47 -4.82 -14.15 0.02
CA LEU A 47 -4.38 -13.11 -0.90
C LEU A 47 -5.54 -12.67 -1.79
N ASP A 48 -5.77 -11.36 -1.86
CA ASP A 48 -6.74 -10.76 -2.78
C ASP A 48 -6.10 -10.56 -4.16
N VAL A 49 -5.89 -11.67 -4.86
CA VAL A 49 -5.27 -11.72 -6.18
C VAL A 49 -6.05 -12.67 -7.10
N PRO A 50 -5.95 -12.54 -8.43
CA PRO A 50 -6.60 -13.48 -9.33
C PRO A 50 -6.18 -14.94 -9.05
N PRO A 51 -7.07 -15.93 -9.28
CA PRO A 51 -6.75 -17.32 -9.00
C PRO A 51 -5.55 -17.79 -9.84
N ASN A 52 -4.67 -18.59 -9.22
CA ASN A 52 -3.45 -19.13 -9.84
C ASN A 52 -2.54 -18.05 -10.47
N SER A 53 -2.51 -16.83 -9.91
CA SER A 53 -1.67 -15.73 -10.40
C SER A 53 -0.33 -15.58 -9.67
N VAL A 54 -0.21 -16.19 -8.49
CA VAL A 54 0.97 -16.08 -7.61
C VAL A 54 1.38 -17.47 -7.11
N VAL A 55 2.64 -17.61 -6.73
CA VAL A 55 3.12 -18.76 -5.97
C VAL A 55 3.03 -18.43 -4.48
N ASN A 56 2.12 -19.08 -3.75
CA ASN A 56 1.98 -18.90 -2.31
C ASN A 56 2.91 -19.86 -1.55
N SER A 57 3.88 -19.34 -0.79
CA SER A 57 4.80 -20.19 -0.03
C SER A 57 4.12 -20.96 1.11
N ALA A 58 2.97 -20.49 1.61
CA ALA A 58 2.22 -21.16 2.66
C ALA A 58 1.80 -22.60 2.30
N GLU A 59 1.63 -22.86 1.00
CA GLU A 59 1.28 -24.17 0.44
C GLU A 59 2.49 -25.12 0.37
N LEU A 60 3.71 -24.60 0.54
CA LEU A 60 4.98 -25.29 0.34
C LEU A 60 5.77 -25.32 1.66
N GLN A 61 5.24 -26.04 2.65
CA GLN A 61 5.69 -25.96 4.04
C GLN A 61 7.03 -26.66 4.33
N GLN A 62 7.50 -27.57 3.46
CA GLN A 62 8.76 -28.26 3.71
C GLN A 62 9.97 -27.45 3.20
N PRO A 63 11.10 -27.47 3.94
CA PRO A 63 12.34 -26.85 3.47
C PRO A 63 12.72 -27.34 2.06
N GLY A 64 12.96 -26.40 1.15
CA GLY A 64 13.37 -26.69 -0.22
C GLY A 64 12.24 -27.02 -1.21
N GLN A 65 11.00 -27.22 -0.76
CA GLN A 65 9.85 -27.41 -1.68
C GLN A 65 9.65 -26.21 -2.59
N LEU A 66 9.74 -24.99 -2.06
CA LEU A 66 9.66 -23.77 -2.85
C LEU A 66 10.73 -23.74 -3.96
N ALA A 67 11.99 -24.03 -3.61
CA ALA A 67 13.08 -24.05 -4.58
C ALA A 67 12.87 -25.15 -5.65
N ALA A 68 12.41 -26.33 -5.27
CA ALA A 68 12.10 -27.41 -6.19
C ALA A 68 10.94 -27.04 -7.14
N PHE A 69 9.89 -26.41 -6.60
CA PHE A 69 8.74 -25.96 -7.36
C PHE A 69 9.11 -24.88 -8.39
N LEU A 70 9.88 -23.86 -7.98
CA LEU A 70 10.36 -22.83 -8.90
C LEU A 70 11.26 -23.41 -10.00
N ARG A 71 12.10 -24.41 -9.69
CA ARG A 71 12.89 -25.12 -10.72
C ARG A 71 12.02 -25.83 -11.74
N VAL A 72 10.92 -26.46 -11.32
CA VAL A 72 9.96 -27.10 -12.24
C VAL A 72 9.30 -26.05 -13.13
N LEU A 73 8.88 -24.91 -12.58
CA LEU A 73 8.33 -23.81 -13.37
C LEU A 73 9.32 -23.24 -14.38
N MET A 74 10.61 -23.12 -14.00
CA MET A 74 11.65 -22.66 -14.93
C MET A 74 11.94 -23.64 -16.07
N ALA A 75 11.74 -24.95 -15.83
CA ALA A 75 12.01 -25.99 -16.82
C ALA A 75 10.84 -26.21 -17.80
N ASP A 76 9.63 -25.84 -17.40
CA ASP A 76 8.39 -26.06 -18.16
C ASP A 76 7.69 -24.73 -18.44
N ALA A 77 7.90 -24.22 -19.66
CA ALA A 77 7.34 -22.96 -20.10
C ALA A 77 5.80 -22.95 -20.05
N SER A 78 5.15 -24.08 -20.35
CA SER A 78 3.68 -24.16 -20.34
C SER A 78 3.14 -24.04 -18.91
N LYS A 79 3.83 -24.63 -17.92
CA LYS A 79 3.45 -24.45 -16.51
C LYS A 79 3.66 -23.02 -16.05
N TYR A 80 4.77 -22.39 -16.43
CA TYR A 80 5.00 -20.98 -16.10
C TYR A 80 3.92 -20.09 -16.73
N GLU A 81 3.61 -20.28 -18.01
CA GLU A 81 2.58 -19.51 -18.73
C GLU A 81 1.18 -19.68 -18.14
N SER A 82 0.90 -20.82 -17.49
CA SER A 82 -0.39 -21.05 -16.83
C SER A 82 -0.70 -20.05 -15.72
N PHE A 83 0.33 -19.41 -15.13
CA PHE A 83 0.18 -18.35 -14.13
C PHE A 83 -0.36 -17.04 -14.70
N PHE A 84 -0.49 -16.90 -16.02
CA PHE A 84 -1.07 -15.72 -16.67
C PHE A 84 -2.45 -15.99 -17.27
N ALA A 85 -3.03 -17.17 -17.05
CA ALA A 85 -4.36 -17.52 -17.56
C ALA A 85 -5.46 -16.56 -17.08
N TRP A 86 -5.29 -15.99 -15.88
CA TRP A 86 -6.20 -15.00 -15.29
C TRP A 86 -6.34 -13.73 -16.15
N LYS A 87 -5.37 -13.39 -17.01
CA LYS A 87 -5.42 -12.21 -17.88
C LYS A 87 -6.57 -12.27 -18.90
N ARG A 88 -7.23 -13.42 -19.04
CA ARG A 88 -8.44 -13.59 -19.87
C ARG A 88 -9.69 -13.02 -19.23
N THR A 89 -9.72 -12.90 -17.91
CA THR A 89 -10.91 -12.50 -17.13
C THR A 89 -10.64 -11.31 -16.22
N TYR A 90 -9.39 -11.03 -15.89
CA TYR A 90 -8.98 -9.88 -15.08
C TYR A 90 -7.97 -9.01 -15.85
N HIS A 91 -7.99 -7.71 -15.56
CA HIS A 91 -6.96 -6.76 -15.99
C HIS A 91 -6.44 -6.01 -14.76
N VAL A 92 -5.20 -5.54 -14.84
CA VAL A 92 -4.65 -4.65 -13.81
C VAL A 92 -5.14 -3.25 -14.12
N ALA A 93 -6.10 -2.76 -13.34
CA ALA A 93 -6.63 -1.40 -13.51
C ALA A 93 -5.53 -0.37 -13.22
N ASN A 94 -5.44 0.66 -14.06
CA ASN A 94 -4.60 1.80 -13.75
C ASN A 94 -5.25 2.65 -12.66
N LEU A 95 -4.42 3.44 -11.96
CA LEU A 95 -4.92 4.33 -10.90
C LEU A 95 -6.02 5.26 -11.44
N GLU A 96 -5.86 5.77 -12.65
CA GLU A 96 -6.85 6.61 -13.35
C GLU A 96 -8.21 5.92 -13.54
N GLU A 97 -8.24 4.59 -13.71
CA GLU A 97 -9.47 3.81 -13.88
C GLU A 97 -10.19 3.58 -12.55
N LEU A 98 -9.44 3.59 -11.44
CA LEU A 98 -9.95 3.38 -10.08
C LEU A 98 -10.30 4.69 -9.36
N MET A 99 -9.73 5.80 -9.80
CA MET A 99 -9.96 7.11 -9.18
C MET A 99 -11.32 7.67 -9.58
N CYS A 100 -12.05 8.21 -8.60
CA CYS A 100 -13.22 9.01 -8.93
C CYS A 100 -12.80 10.33 -9.62
N PRO A 101 -13.69 10.96 -10.39
CA PRO A 101 -13.38 12.21 -11.10
C PRO A 101 -12.84 13.32 -10.19
N LEU A 102 -13.29 13.37 -8.92
CA LEU A 102 -12.79 14.33 -7.93
C LEU A 102 -11.32 14.08 -7.57
N CYS A 103 -10.92 12.82 -7.37
CA CYS A 103 -9.55 12.48 -7.02
C CYS A 103 -8.59 12.80 -8.16
N VAL A 104 -8.99 12.50 -9.41
CA VAL A 104 -8.20 12.87 -10.60
C VAL A 104 -8.03 14.38 -10.65
N ALA A 105 -9.14 15.12 -10.51
CA ALA A 105 -9.11 16.58 -10.50
C ALA A 105 -8.17 17.11 -9.41
N LEU A 106 -8.20 16.54 -8.19
CA LEU A 106 -7.35 16.96 -7.08
C LEU A 106 -5.86 16.67 -7.33
N LEU A 107 -5.54 15.53 -7.92
CA LEU A 107 -4.17 15.09 -8.19
C LEU A 107 -3.54 15.86 -9.36
N GLU A 108 -4.36 16.27 -10.33
CA GLU A 108 -3.94 17.10 -11.48
C GLU A 108 -3.81 18.59 -11.13
N GLN A 109 -4.36 19.06 -9.99
CA GLN A 109 -4.13 20.45 -9.59
C GLN A 109 -2.69 20.60 -9.11
N PRO A 110 -1.88 21.48 -9.73
CA PRO A 110 -0.65 21.91 -9.09
C PRO A 110 -1.05 22.56 -7.76
N MET A 111 -0.57 22.01 -6.64
CA MET A 111 -0.68 22.71 -5.35
C MET A 111 -0.19 24.13 -5.58
N ARG A 112 -1.07 25.13 -5.42
CA ARG A 112 -0.66 26.52 -5.63
C ARG A 112 0.52 26.78 -4.72
N PRO A 113 1.66 27.30 -5.22
CA PRO A 113 2.86 27.54 -4.40
C PRO A 113 2.69 28.53 -3.24
N GLY A 114 1.47 29.02 -2.96
CA GLY A 114 1.18 29.97 -1.89
C GLY A 114 0.28 29.43 -0.77
N ASP A 115 -0.35 28.27 -0.94
CA ASP A 115 -1.38 27.79 -0.01
C ASP A 115 -0.86 26.61 0.84
N ARG A 116 0.37 26.73 1.36
CA ARG A 116 0.69 26.02 2.60
C ARG A 116 -0.15 26.69 3.69
N LEU A 117 -1.42 26.28 3.75
CA LEU A 117 -2.30 26.64 4.83
C LEU A 117 -1.57 26.19 6.09
N ASP A 118 -1.10 27.15 6.89
CA ASP A 118 -0.67 26.82 8.23
C ASP A 118 -1.93 26.36 8.96
N LEU A 119 -2.09 25.05 9.05
CA LEU A 119 -3.25 24.41 9.65
C LEU A 119 -3.42 24.86 11.10
N LYS A 120 -2.32 25.23 11.78
CA LYS A 120 -2.35 25.80 13.12
C LYS A 120 -2.92 27.20 13.09
N GLU A 121 -2.48 28.09 12.20
CA GLU A 121 -3.08 29.43 12.04
C GLU A 121 -4.55 29.38 11.61
N TRP A 122 -4.90 28.52 10.66
CA TRP A 122 -6.29 28.38 10.18
C TRP A 122 -7.23 27.89 11.28
N HIS A 123 -6.81 26.89 12.06
CA HIS A 123 -7.57 26.36 13.18
C HIS A 123 -7.64 27.35 14.36
N MET A 124 -6.57 28.13 14.57
CA MET A 124 -6.48 29.11 15.66
C MET A 124 -7.04 30.49 15.32
N ARG A 125 -7.42 30.74 14.05
CA ARG A 125 -8.20 31.94 13.68
C ARG A 125 -9.54 31.86 14.40
N ARG A 126 -9.59 32.53 15.54
CA ARG A 126 -10.78 32.65 16.38
C ARG A 126 -12.00 32.96 15.52
N ALA A 127 -13.00 32.10 15.63
CA ALA A 127 -14.41 32.46 15.46
C ALA A 127 -14.62 33.86 16.06
N SER A 128 -14.78 34.85 15.20
CA SER A 128 -14.95 36.24 15.61
C SER A 128 -16.40 36.56 15.97
N SER A 129 -17.29 35.56 15.87
CA SER A 129 -18.69 35.63 16.26
C SER A 129 -19.02 34.52 17.25
N PRO A 130 -19.75 34.80 18.34
CA PRO A 130 -20.21 33.80 19.31
C PRO A 130 -21.19 32.74 18.73
N ALA A 131 -21.56 32.85 17.45
CA ALA A 131 -22.39 31.86 16.75
C ALA A 131 -21.59 30.71 16.12
N ASP A 132 -20.27 30.85 15.97
CA ASP A 132 -19.42 29.83 15.35
C ASP A 132 -18.86 28.89 16.42
N LYS A 133 -19.67 27.92 16.84
CA LYS A 133 -19.15 26.75 17.56
C LYS A 133 -18.43 25.86 16.55
N PRO A 134 -17.23 25.35 16.87
CA PRO A 134 -16.55 24.37 16.02
C PRO A 134 -17.46 23.14 15.86
N LEU A 135 -17.64 22.69 14.61
CA LEU A 135 -18.50 21.56 14.27
C LEU A 135 -17.94 20.21 14.77
N TYR A 136 -16.68 20.17 15.21
CA TYR A 136 -16.05 19.01 15.84
C TYR A 136 -14.86 19.44 16.71
N GLY A 137 -14.70 18.75 17.84
CA GLY A 137 -13.80 19.10 18.94
C GLY A 137 -12.32 18.81 18.69
N VAL A 138 -11.51 19.72 19.21
CA VAL A 138 -10.09 19.56 19.60
C VAL A 138 -9.85 20.27 20.94
N ASP A 139 -10.88 20.88 21.50
CA ASP A 139 -10.88 21.67 22.74
C ASP A 139 -10.86 20.81 24.01
N GLY A 140 -11.11 19.50 23.90
CA GLY A 140 -11.10 18.57 25.05
C GLY A 140 -9.92 17.59 25.11
N SER A 141 -8.94 17.68 24.20
CA SER A 141 -7.87 16.66 24.09
C SER A 141 -6.49 17.12 24.56
N PHE A 142 -6.35 18.39 24.94
CA PHE A 142 -5.10 18.95 25.46
C PHE A 142 -5.40 19.76 26.71
N GLU A 143 -4.98 19.25 27.86
CA GLU A 143 -4.90 20.02 29.10
C GLU A 143 -3.47 20.58 29.21
N GLU A 144 -3.35 21.88 29.47
CA GLU A 144 -2.07 22.45 29.88
C GLU A 144 -1.70 21.87 31.25
N ILE A 145 -0.62 21.10 31.29
CA ILE A 145 -0.01 20.70 32.56
C ILE A 145 0.75 21.93 33.06
N GLU A 146 0.18 22.65 34.02
CA GLU A 146 0.93 23.66 34.78
C GLU A 146 2.04 22.95 35.55
N ASN A 147 3.29 23.16 35.12
CA ASN A 147 4.45 22.68 35.86
C ASN A 147 4.59 23.52 37.14
N GLU A 148 4.08 22.98 38.25
CA GLU A 148 4.35 23.48 39.60
C GLU A 148 5.79 23.11 39.98
N TYR A 149 6.77 23.86 39.47
CA TYR A 149 8.10 23.93 40.07
C TYR A 149 8.14 25.14 40.99
N GLY A 150 8.09 24.84 42.29
CA GLY A 150 7.97 25.79 43.38
C GLY A 150 9.05 26.86 43.42
N GLU A 151 8.60 28.05 43.81
CA GLU A 151 9.43 29.10 44.37
C GLU A 151 10.17 28.59 45.61
N THR A 152 11.50 28.65 45.59
CA THR A 152 12.27 28.99 46.79
C THR A 152 12.87 30.37 46.57
N GLN A 153 12.30 31.39 47.21
CA GLN A 153 12.93 32.69 47.40
C GLN A 153 13.66 32.70 48.76
N ASP A 154 14.85 33.31 48.76
CA ASP A 154 15.62 33.76 49.94
C ASP A 154 14.78 34.59 50.94
#